data_AF-A0A177EFV5-F1
#
_entry.id   AF-A0A177EFV5-F1
#
_cell.length_a   1.000
_cell.length_b   1.000
_cell.length_c   1.000
_cell.angle_alpha   90.00
_cell.angle_beta   90.00
_cell.angle_gamma   90.00
#
_symmetry.space_group_name_H-M   'P 1'
#
loop_
_entity.id
_entity.type
_entity.pdbx_description
1 polymer ?
#
loop_
_entity_poly.entity_id
_entity_poly.type
_entity_poly.pdbx_seq_one_letter_code
_entity_poly.pdbx_strand_id
1 'polypeptide(L)'
;MPTVLVIDASAVISSELSEMEYSKGYIPQAVADELKCQKSNELFSLHTCKIEIRNPSEKYVKIAQEKAAELGYSCLSGQDIQLAALSLELSAEYNSLFSSWMSAENIGSTTEVVTVTRDMTLKNLIATLGLQLHDTFMQSDKKYLQRCYTCARIYKTEEKIDFCKSCGYATISKVSYTEKNGKIELFLSKNYTHKERKIYTRRGKEIKSEDQKAYTDYRMHQRKDNRLDKKQIEHSMDPNGWNCL
;
A
#
# COMPACT_ATOMS: atom_id res chain seq x y z
N MET A 1 -2.17 28.64 -0.49
CA MET A 1 -1.29 28.25 -1.62
C MET A 1 -2.10 27.38 -2.55
N PRO A 2 -2.03 27.53 -3.88
CA PRO A 2 -2.75 26.64 -4.78
C PRO A 2 -2.20 25.21 -4.63
N THR A 3 -3.07 24.27 -4.28
CA THR A 3 -2.70 22.85 -4.12
C THR A 3 -3.14 22.07 -5.34
N VAL A 4 -2.19 21.40 -5.98
CA VAL A 4 -2.40 20.46 -7.07
C VAL A 4 -2.41 19.05 -6.51
N LEU A 5 -3.46 18.29 -6.79
CA LEU A 5 -3.59 16.91 -6.34
C LEU A 5 -3.17 15.93 -7.42
N VAL A 6 -2.49 14.86 -7.00
CA VAL A 6 -2.30 13.66 -7.81
C VAL A 6 -3.11 12.54 -7.16
N ILE A 7 -4.11 12.06 -7.89
CA ILE A 7 -5.25 11.35 -7.31
C ILE A 7 -5.17 9.86 -7.64
N ASP A 8 -5.13 9.04 -6.59
CA ASP A 8 -5.32 7.59 -6.67
C ASP A 8 -6.81 7.23 -6.79
N ALA A 9 -7.12 6.08 -7.39
CA ALA A 9 -8.48 5.55 -7.46
C ALA A 9 -9.08 5.37 -6.06
N SER A 10 -8.26 4.96 -5.09
CA SER A 10 -8.69 4.79 -3.69
C SER A 10 -9.21 6.07 -3.03
N ALA A 11 -8.71 7.23 -3.46
CA ALA A 11 -9.14 8.55 -2.96
C ALA A 11 -10.46 9.02 -3.60
N VAL A 12 -10.75 8.60 -4.83
CA VAL A 12 -12.05 8.87 -5.48
C VAL A 12 -13.15 8.05 -4.80
N ILE A 13 -12.89 6.77 -4.53
CA ILE A 13 -13.87 5.83 -3.95
C ILE A 13 -14.28 6.25 -2.52
N SER A 14 -13.36 6.84 -1.76
CA SER A 14 -13.61 7.24 -0.38
C SER A 14 -14.40 8.54 -0.21
N SER A 15 -14.73 9.24 -1.31
CA SER A 15 -15.38 10.57 -1.31
C SER A 15 -14.59 11.68 -0.60
N GLU A 16 -13.30 11.45 -0.28
CA GLU A 16 -12.45 12.40 0.45
C GLU A 16 -12.06 13.62 -0.38
N LEU A 17 -12.11 13.52 -1.71
CA LEU A 17 -11.86 14.64 -2.62
C LEU A 17 -12.82 15.81 -2.40
N SER A 18 -14.02 15.55 -1.88
CA SER A 18 -15.03 16.58 -1.61
C SER A 18 -14.71 17.41 -0.36
N GLU A 19 -13.86 16.89 0.54
CA GLU A 19 -13.45 17.56 1.78
C GLU A 19 -12.16 18.37 1.60
N MET A 20 -11.48 18.21 0.46
CA MET A 20 -10.18 18.80 0.18
C MET A 20 -10.32 20.09 -0.63
N GLU A 21 -9.63 21.15 -0.22
CA GLU A 21 -9.51 22.38 -1.01
C GLU A 21 -8.33 22.24 -1.97
N TYR A 22 -8.60 22.18 -3.27
CA TYR A 22 -7.56 22.08 -4.31
C TYR A 22 -7.92 22.88 -5.56
N SER A 23 -6.88 23.35 -6.25
CA SER A 23 -7.01 24.14 -7.48
C SER A 23 -7.20 23.25 -8.70
N LYS A 24 -6.45 22.14 -8.77
CA LYS A 24 -6.44 21.23 -9.92
C LYS A 24 -6.05 19.81 -9.50
N GLY A 25 -6.66 18.81 -10.12
CA GLY A 25 -6.35 17.39 -9.90
C GLY A 25 -5.79 16.74 -11.15
N TYR A 26 -4.87 15.80 -10.98
CA TYR A 26 -4.32 14.98 -12.06
C TYR A 26 -4.47 13.50 -11.74
N ILE A 27 -4.83 12.71 -12.74
CA ILE A 27 -4.94 11.25 -12.64
C ILE A 27 -4.31 10.59 -13.88
N PRO A 28 -3.46 9.55 -13.74
CA PRO A 28 -3.00 8.77 -14.86
C PRO A 28 -4.16 8.01 -15.52
N GLN A 29 -4.12 7.84 -16.84
CA GLN A 29 -5.13 7.09 -17.59
C GLN A 29 -5.29 5.67 -17.02
N ALA A 30 -4.20 4.99 -16.66
CA ALA A 30 -4.26 3.64 -16.11
C ALA A 30 -5.00 3.56 -14.76
N VAL A 31 -4.98 4.64 -13.96
CA VAL A 31 -5.73 4.75 -12.70
C VAL A 31 -7.18 5.15 -12.98
N ALA A 32 -7.41 6.05 -13.94
CA ALA A 32 -8.76 6.42 -14.38
C ALA A 32 -9.52 5.21 -14.97
N ASP A 33 -8.82 4.33 -15.69
CA ASP A 33 -9.37 3.10 -16.27
C ASP A 33 -9.79 2.08 -15.19
N GLU A 34 -9.31 2.23 -13.95
CA GLU A 34 -9.74 1.45 -12.79
C GLU A 34 -11.13 1.90 -12.27
N LEU A 35 -11.49 3.17 -12.47
CA LEU A 35 -12.71 3.79 -11.94
C LEU A 35 -13.99 3.44 -12.71
N LYS A 36 -14.10 2.24 -13.28
CA LYS A 36 -15.22 1.81 -14.15
C LYS A 36 -16.52 1.47 -13.41
N CYS A 37 -16.57 1.57 -12.08
CA CYS A 37 -17.77 1.27 -11.29
C CYS A 37 -18.80 2.42 -11.36
N GLN A 38 -20.10 2.09 -11.37
CA GLN A 38 -21.18 3.07 -11.48
C GLN A 38 -21.09 4.19 -10.41
N LYS A 39 -20.75 3.83 -9.16
CA LYS A 39 -20.57 4.79 -8.05
C LYS A 39 -19.30 5.65 -8.18
N SER A 40 -18.19 5.07 -8.62
CA SER A 40 -16.94 5.82 -8.82
C SER A 40 -17.07 6.79 -9.99
N ASN A 41 -17.78 6.40 -11.06
CA ASN A 41 -18.09 7.26 -12.18
C ASN A 41 -18.98 8.44 -11.78
N GLU A 42 -20.02 8.23 -10.96
CA GLU A 42 -20.85 9.33 -10.45
C GLU A 42 -20.02 10.32 -9.61
N LEU A 43 -19.16 9.82 -8.71
CA LEU A 43 -18.27 10.67 -7.90
C LEU A 43 -17.22 11.40 -8.74
N PHE A 44 -16.63 10.73 -9.74
CA PHE A 44 -15.67 11.33 -10.66
C PHE A 44 -16.33 12.40 -11.55
N SER A 45 -17.57 12.18 -11.96
CA SER A 45 -18.37 13.14 -12.75
C SER A 45 -18.57 14.46 -12.01
N LEU A 46 -18.71 14.42 -10.68
CA LEU A 46 -18.85 15.63 -9.86
C LEU A 46 -17.58 16.49 -9.82
N HIS A 47 -16.41 15.86 -9.97
CA HIS A 47 -15.10 16.53 -9.91
C HIS A 47 -14.43 16.71 -11.28
N THR A 48 -15.09 16.32 -12.38
CA THR A 48 -14.54 16.35 -13.74
C THR A 48 -14.11 17.75 -14.18
N CYS A 49 -14.74 18.81 -13.66
CA CYS A 49 -14.36 20.20 -13.96
C CYS A 49 -12.99 20.61 -13.39
N LYS A 50 -12.43 19.85 -12.44
CA LYS A 50 -11.14 20.14 -11.79
C LYS A 50 -10.06 19.08 -12.02
N ILE A 51 -10.43 17.89 -12.48
CA ILE A 51 -9.53 16.75 -12.65
C ILE A 51 -9.20 16.56 -14.13
N GLU A 52 -7.92 16.50 -14.45
CA GLU A 52 -7.42 16.21 -15.78
C GLU A 52 -6.69 14.87 -15.83
N ILE A 53 -6.88 14.14 -16.92
CA ILE A 53 -6.12 12.92 -17.17
C ILE A 53 -4.76 13.29 -17.76
N ARG A 54 -3.67 12.90 -17.09
CA ARG A 54 -2.29 13.12 -17.55
C ARG A 54 -1.45 11.90 -17.25
N ASN A 55 -0.77 11.37 -18.26
CA ASN A 55 0.18 10.27 -18.09
C ASN A 55 1.60 10.80 -17.84
N PRO A 56 2.39 10.13 -16.99
CA PRO A 56 3.79 10.50 -16.80
C PRO A 56 4.64 10.15 -18.02
N SER A 57 5.75 10.87 -18.17
CA SER A 57 6.78 10.54 -19.15
C SER A 57 7.61 9.33 -18.72
N GLU A 58 8.13 8.58 -19.71
CA GLU A 58 8.90 7.35 -19.50
C GLU A 58 10.12 7.54 -18.59
N LYS A 59 10.68 8.76 -18.57
CA LYS A 59 11.81 9.12 -17.70
C LYS A 59 11.45 8.94 -16.22
N TYR A 60 10.33 9.51 -15.76
CA TYR A 60 9.94 9.43 -14.35
C TYR A 60 9.37 8.05 -13.99
N VAL A 61 8.78 7.34 -14.95
CA VAL A 61 8.37 5.94 -14.77
C VAL A 61 9.56 5.07 -14.40
N LYS A 62 10.69 5.19 -15.11
CA LYS A 62 11.91 4.43 -14.78
C LYS A 62 12.44 4.75 -13.39
N ILE A 63 12.47 6.02 -13.00
CA ILE A 63 12.92 6.45 -11.66
C ILE A 63 12.04 5.85 -10.56
N ALA A 64 10.72 5.92 -10.73
CA ALA A 64 9.77 5.34 -9.78
C ALA A 64 9.91 3.81 -9.68
N GLN A 65 10.12 3.13 -10.83
CA GLN A 65 10.36 1.69 -10.90
C GLN A 65 11.64 1.27 -10.18
N GLU A 66 12.75 1.96 -10.45
CA GLU A 66 14.03 1.71 -9.79
C GLU A 66 13.91 1.90 -8.28
N LYS A 67 13.25 2.97 -7.84
CA LYS A 67 13.04 3.22 -6.41
C LYS A 67 12.15 2.16 -5.74
N ALA A 68 11.08 1.73 -6.41
CA ALA A 68 10.25 0.64 -5.92
C ALA A 68 11.03 -0.68 -5.81
N ALA A 69 11.89 -0.98 -6.79
CA ALA A 69 12.74 -2.16 -6.78
C ALA A 69 13.77 -2.14 -5.65
N GLU A 70 14.40 -0.97 -5.39
CA GLU A 70 15.30 -0.77 -4.25
C GLU A 70 14.62 -1.04 -2.90
N LEU A 71 13.34 -0.66 -2.77
CA LEU A 71 12.54 -0.90 -1.57
C LEU A 71 12.00 -2.34 -1.46
N GLY A 72 12.29 -3.20 -2.45
CA GLY A 72 11.81 -4.58 -2.50
C GLY A 72 10.34 -4.72 -2.92
N TYR A 73 9.73 -3.66 -3.46
CA TYR A 73 8.33 -3.64 -3.90
C TYR A 73 8.14 -4.26 -5.28
N SER A 74 8.54 -5.54 -5.41
CA SER A 74 8.44 -6.31 -6.66
C SER A 74 7.00 -6.60 -7.14
N CYS A 75 5.99 -6.33 -6.30
CA CYS A 75 4.57 -6.59 -6.59
C CYS A 75 3.71 -5.32 -6.66
N LEU A 76 4.33 -4.14 -6.72
CA LEU A 76 3.57 -2.89 -6.91
C LEU A 76 2.87 -2.92 -8.28
N SER A 77 1.65 -2.40 -8.35
CA SER A 77 0.90 -2.39 -9.60
C SER A 77 1.50 -1.39 -10.60
N GLY A 78 1.28 -1.61 -11.90
CA GLY A 78 1.74 -0.65 -12.92
C GLY A 78 1.10 0.73 -12.77
N GLN A 79 -0.11 0.76 -12.22
CA GLN A 79 -0.90 1.94 -11.92
C GLN A 79 -0.25 2.76 -10.78
N ASP A 80 0.14 2.09 -9.69
CA ASP A 80 0.84 2.72 -8.56
C ASP A 80 2.14 3.39 -9.00
N ILE A 81 2.89 2.72 -9.89
CA ILE A 81 4.13 3.25 -10.45
C ILE A 81 3.86 4.46 -11.33
N GLN A 82 2.82 4.44 -12.16
CA GLN A 82 2.42 5.60 -12.97
C GLN A 82 1.98 6.78 -12.11
N LEU A 83 1.24 6.53 -11.02
CA LEU A 83 0.83 7.58 -10.08
C LEU A 83 2.04 8.22 -9.38
N ALA A 84 2.98 7.40 -8.90
CA ALA A 84 4.21 7.87 -8.28
C ALA A 84 5.08 8.66 -9.27
N ALA A 85 5.21 8.17 -10.51
CA ALA A 85 5.95 8.85 -11.57
C ALA A 85 5.31 10.20 -11.94
N LEU A 86 3.99 10.27 -12.03
CA LEU A 86 3.28 11.52 -12.33
C LEU A 86 3.45 12.53 -11.19
N SER A 87 3.39 12.06 -9.95
CA SER A 87 3.63 12.89 -8.76
C SER A 87 5.04 13.47 -8.75
N LEU A 88 6.03 12.66 -9.13
CA LEU A 88 7.42 13.08 -9.25
C LEU A 88 7.62 14.10 -10.39
N GLU A 89 6.99 13.86 -11.54
CA GLU A 89 7.06 14.75 -12.70
C GLU A 89 6.46 16.12 -12.40
N LEU A 90 5.24 16.15 -11.86
CA LEU A 90 4.56 17.39 -11.49
C LEU A 90 5.34 18.13 -10.40
N SER A 91 5.80 17.42 -9.38
CA SER A 91 6.66 18.01 -8.35
C SER A 91 7.89 18.66 -8.97
N ALA A 92 8.57 18.00 -9.90
CA ALA A 92 9.72 18.59 -10.60
C ALA A 92 9.33 19.78 -11.49
N GLU A 93 8.20 19.73 -12.19
CA GLU A 93 7.71 20.82 -13.05
C GLU A 93 7.42 22.08 -12.22
N TYR A 94 6.59 21.95 -11.17
CA TYR A 94 6.21 23.05 -10.30
C TYR A 94 7.36 23.52 -9.39
N ASN A 95 8.29 22.65 -8.98
CA ASN A 95 9.49 23.05 -8.25
C ASN A 95 10.60 23.64 -9.15
N SER A 96 10.68 23.26 -10.44
CA SER A 96 11.66 23.85 -11.37
C SER A 96 11.34 25.31 -11.72
N LEU A 97 10.05 25.65 -11.75
CA LEU A 97 9.57 27.04 -11.78
C LEU A 97 10.00 27.83 -10.53
N PHE A 98 10.21 27.14 -9.41
CA PHE A 98 10.52 27.71 -8.10
C PHE A 98 12.04 27.90 -7.87
N SER A 99 12.92 27.06 -8.44
CA SER A 99 14.38 27.21 -8.27
C SER A 99 14.99 28.45 -8.92
N SER A 100 14.23 29.18 -9.76
CA SER A 100 14.79 30.27 -10.56
C SER A 100 14.90 31.63 -9.84
N TRP A 101 14.10 31.95 -8.80
CA TRP A 101 14.26 33.20 -8.03
C TRP A 101 13.35 33.24 -6.79
N MET A 102 13.92 33.27 -5.57
CA MET A 102 13.16 33.57 -4.35
C MET A 102 13.21 35.07 -4.05
N SER A 103 12.08 35.76 -4.26
CA SER A 103 11.80 37.11 -3.74
C SER A 103 10.66 37.00 -2.72
N ALA A 104 10.64 37.85 -1.68
CA ALA A 104 9.58 37.86 -0.65
C ALA A 104 8.15 38.02 -1.22
N GLU A 105 8.04 38.50 -2.46
CA GLU A 105 6.78 38.71 -3.19
C GLU A 105 6.18 37.42 -3.79
N ASN A 106 6.99 36.37 -4.02
CA ASN A 106 6.56 35.13 -4.69
C ASN A 106 6.14 34.00 -3.72
N ILE A 107 6.10 34.26 -2.42
CA ILE A 107 5.74 33.26 -1.41
C ILE A 107 4.26 32.81 -1.54
N GLY A 108 3.39 33.65 -2.10
CA GLY A 108 1.98 33.36 -2.29
C GLY A 108 1.62 32.52 -3.53
N SER A 109 2.54 32.34 -4.49
CA SER A 109 2.31 31.64 -5.76
C SER A 109 2.86 30.22 -5.80
N THR A 110 3.52 29.76 -4.73
CA THR A 110 4.03 28.38 -4.63
C THR A 110 2.89 27.39 -4.77
N THR A 111 2.96 26.58 -5.82
CA THR A 111 1.98 25.51 -6.06
C THR A 111 2.50 24.25 -5.41
N GLU A 112 1.78 23.75 -4.41
CA GLU A 112 2.13 22.50 -3.73
C GLU A 112 1.54 21.32 -4.47
N VAL A 113 2.37 20.32 -4.77
CA VAL A 113 1.94 19.09 -5.43
C VAL A 113 1.82 18.01 -4.38
N VAL A 114 0.59 17.52 -4.18
CA VAL A 114 0.26 16.61 -3.10
C VAL A 114 -0.34 15.33 -3.67
N THR A 115 0.22 14.19 -3.28
CA THR A 115 -0.30 12.88 -3.67
C THR A 115 -1.37 12.42 -2.69
N VAL A 116 -2.48 11.91 -3.22
CA VAL A 116 -3.63 11.43 -2.44
C VAL A 116 -3.80 9.95 -2.70
N THR A 117 -3.50 9.12 -1.70
CA THR A 117 -3.64 7.65 -1.78
C THR A 117 -3.90 7.06 -0.41
N ARG A 118 -4.68 5.97 -0.36
CA ARG A 118 -4.86 5.17 0.86
C ARG A 118 -3.88 4.00 0.97
N ASP A 119 -3.23 3.60 -0.11
CA ASP A 119 -2.31 2.46 -0.09
C ASP A 119 -1.04 2.78 0.72
N MET A 120 -0.73 1.93 1.71
CA MET A 120 0.43 2.12 2.57
C MET A 120 1.76 1.93 1.84
N THR A 121 1.81 1.02 0.87
CA THR A 121 3.02 0.77 0.06
C THR A 121 3.31 1.96 -0.85
N LEU A 122 2.28 2.52 -1.47
CA LEU A 122 2.40 3.73 -2.28
C LEU A 122 2.80 4.94 -1.43
N LYS A 123 2.20 5.13 -0.24
CA LYS A 123 2.64 6.18 0.71
C LYS A 123 4.13 6.09 1.02
N ASN A 124 4.63 4.89 1.30
CA ASN A 124 6.05 4.70 1.60
C ASN A 124 6.94 5.05 0.39
N LEU A 125 6.51 4.66 -0.81
CA LEU A 125 7.24 4.99 -2.04
C LEU A 125 7.28 6.50 -2.27
N ILE A 126 6.13 7.17 -2.21
CA ILE A 126 6.00 8.63 -2.36
C ILE A 126 6.86 9.37 -1.34
N ALA A 127 6.82 8.97 -0.07
CA ALA A 127 7.65 9.54 0.98
C ALA A 127 9.16 9.34 0.71
N THR A 128 9.56 8.14 0.24
CA THR A 128 10.97 7.85 -0.09
C THR A 128 11.45 8.62 -1.32
N LEU A 129 10.55 8.97 -2.24
CA LEU A 129 10.82 9.85 -3.37
C LEU A 129 10.90 11.34 -2.96
N GLY A 130 10.65 11.68 -1.70
CA GLY A 130 10.68 13.05 -1.20
C GLY A 130 9.47 13.89 -1.61
N LEU A 131 8.36 13.23 -1.95
CA LEU A 131 7.12 13.87 -2.40
C LEU A 131 6.15 14.09 -1.24
N GLN A 132 5.28 15.09 -1.38
CA GLN A 132 4.27 15.41 -0.36
C GLN A 132 3.05 14.47 -0.48
N LEU A 133 2.56 14.05 0.68
CA LEU A 133 1.29 13.33 0.87
C LEU A 133 0.33 14.23 1.61
N HIS A 134 -0.96 14.14 1.30
CA HIS A 134 -1.95 14.94 2.02
C HIS A 134 -2.05 14.50 3.49
N ASP A 135 -2.21 15.47 4.40
CA ASP A 135 -2.16 15.27 5.87
C ASP A 135 -3.09 14.16 6.36
N THR A 136 -4.31 14.09 5.84
CA THR A 136 -5.30 13.03 6.17
C THR A 136 -4.77 11.62 5.85
N PHE A 137 -3.83 11.52 4.91
CA PHE A 137 -3.24 10.28 4.44
C PHE A 137 -1.83 10.05 4.96
N MET A 138 -1.31 10.93 5.82
CA MET A 138 -0.01 10.70 6.45
C MET A 138 0.03 9.35 7.18
N GLN A 139 1.20 8.74 7.09
CA GLN A 139 1.48 7.37 7.53
C GLN A 139 1.12 7.20 9.01
N SER A 140 0.13 6.36 9.32
CA SER A 140 0.08 5.81 10.67
C SER A 140 1.17 4.76 10.77
N ASP A 141 2.24 5.02 11.50
CA ASP A 141 3.36 4.10 11.79
C ASP A 141 2.92 2.88 12.64
N LYS A 142 1.78 2.27 12.32
CA LYS A 142 1.30 1.07 13.00
C LYS A 142 2.11 -0.12 12.49
N LYS A 143 3.23 -0.35 13.15
CA LYS A 143 4.02 -1.57 13.00
C LYS A 143 3.27 -2.72 13.67
N TYR A 144 3.36 -3.91 13.07
CA TYR A 144 2.73 -5.11 13.61
C TYR A 144 3.76 -6.21 13.78
N LEU A 145 3.57 -7.04 14.81
CA LEU A 145 4.35 -8.24 15.07
C LEU A 145 3.44 -9.41 15.44
N GLN A 146 4.01 -10.61 15.49
CA GLN A 146 3.30 -11.81 15.89
C GLN A 146 3.63 -12.13 17.35
N ARG A 147 2.60 -12.33 18.19
CA ARG A 147 2.72 -12.67 19.61
C ARG A 147 1.86 -13.88 19.93
N CYS A 148 2.42 -14.83 20.68
CA CYS A 148 1.63 -15.87 21.31
C CYS A 148 0.80 -15.28 22.46
N TYR A 149 -0.53 -15.37 22.41
CA TYR A 149 -1.37 -14.83 23.49
C TYR A 149 -1.31 -15.68 24.76
N THR A 150 -0.87 -16.95 24.67
CA THR A 150 -0.73 -17.87 25.81
C THR A 150 0.60 -17.69 26.54
N CYS A 151 1.74 -17.82 25.86
CA CYS A 151 3.07 -17.75 26.49
C CYS A 151 3.76 -16.38 26.34
N ALA A 152 3.08 -15.40 25.73
CA ALA A 152 3.56 -14.04 25.50
C ALA A 152 4.84 -13.90 24.65
N ARG A 153 5.37 -14.99 24.06
CA ARG A 153 6.55 -14.90 23.17
C ARG A 153 6.24 -14.05 21.93
N ILE A 154 7.19 -13.17 21.61
CA ILE A 154 7.14 -12.22 20.50
C ILE A 154 7.99 -12.73 19.34
N TYR A 155 7.52 -12.53 18.12
CA TYR A 155 8.19 -12.88 16.89
C TYR A 155 8.18 -11.66 15.95
N LYS A 156 9.36 -11.09 15.70
CA LYS A 156 9.60 -10.01 14.71
C LYS A 156 9.96 -10.61 13.35
N THR A 157 9.07 -11.43 12.79
CA THR A 157 9.25 -11.99 11.45
C THR A 157 8.04 -11.67 10.60
N GLU A 158 8.30 -11.42 9.32
CA GLU A 158 7.28 -11.22 8.30
C GLU A 158 6.59 -12.54 7.93
N GLU A 159 7.31 -13.67 8.06
CA GLU A 159 6.73 -14.98 7.79
C GLU A 159 5.63 -15.31 8.79
N LYS A 160 4.46 -15.68 8.29
CA LYS A 160 3.35 -16.14 9.13
C LYS A 160 3.77 -17.38 9.94
N ILE A 161 3.64 -17.28 11.26
CA ILE A 161 3.85 -18.38 12.20
C ILE A 161 2.49 -18.99 12.54
N ASP A 162 2.29 -20.25 12.18
CA ASP A 162 1.06 -20.98 12.45
C ASP A 162 1.02 -21.51 13.90
N PHE A 163 2.15 -22.03 14.40
CA PHE A 163 2.29 -22.62 15.74
C PHE A 163 3.37 -21.90 16.55
N CYS A 164 3.14 -21.68 17.84
CA CYS A 164 4.13 -21.04 18.70
C CYS A 164 5.33 -21.97 18.94
N LYS A 165 6.52 -21.57 18.46
CA LYS A 165 7.79 -22.29 18.67
C LYS A 165 8.21 -22.49 20.14
N SER A 166 7.52 -21.89 21.11
CA SER A 166 7.81 -22.07 22.54
C SER A 166 6.83 -22.97 23.26
N CYS A 167 5.53 -22.91 22.93
CA CYS A 167 4.51 -23.70 23.63
C CYS A 167 3.77 -24.69 22.71
N GLY A 168 4.11 -24.75 21.43
CA GLY A 168 3.55 -25.69 20.44
C GLY A 168 2.12 -25.38 19.97
N TYR A 169 1.36 -24.59 20.72
CA TYR A 169 -0.04 -24.30 20.42
C TYR A 169 -0.23 -23.31 19.25
N ALA A 170 -1.37 -23.42 18.56
CA ALA A 170 -1.83 -22.52 17.49
C ALA A 170 -2.39 -21.19 18.04
N THR A 171 -1.58 -20.49 18.83
CA THR A 171 -2.00 -19.36 19.69
C THR A 171 -1.38 -18.03 19.24
N ILE A 172 -0.99 -17.92 17.97
CA ILE A 172 -0.35 -16.74 17.40
C ILE A 172 -1.38 -15.68 17.01
N SER A 173 -1.18 -14.46 17.51
CA SER A 173 -2.00 -13.28 17.26
C SER A 173 -1.14 -12.15 16.68
N LYS A 174 -1.72 -11.33 15.80
CA LYS A 174 -1.07 -10.14 15.25
C LYS A 174 -1.37 -8.95 16.15
N VAL A 175 -0.34 -8.24 16.60
CA VAL A 175 -0.45 -7.14 17.57
C VAL A 175 0.33 -5.94 17.05
N SER A 176 -0.24 -4.74 17.17
CA SER A 176 0.45 -3.49 16.86
C SER A 176 1.44 -3.12 17.96
N TYR A 177 2.58 -2.54 17.58
CA TYR A 177 3.61 -2.15 18.52
C TYR A 177 4.31 -0.84 18.13
N THR A 178 4.92 -0.20 19.12
CA THR A 178 5.88 0.91 18.94
C THR A 178 7.23 0.54 19.55
N GLU A 179 8.32 1.02 18.96
CA GLU A 179 9.67 0.78 19.44
C GLU A 179 10.29 2.10 19.88
N LYS A 180 10.57 2.23 21.18
CA LYS A 180 11.18 3.42 21.80
C LYS A 180 12.45 3.00 22.52
N ASN A 181 13.60 3.55 22.13
CA ASN A 181 14.90 3.28 22.78
C ASN A 181 15.21 1.78 22.96
N GLY A 182 14.89 0.96 21.96
CA GLY A 182 15.06 -0.50 22.01
C GLY A 182 14.04 -1.27 22.85
N LYS A 183 13.06 -0.59 23.46
CA LYS A 183 11.92 -1.22 24.15
C LYS A 183 10.70 -1.29 23.23
N ILE A 184 10.04 -2.45 23.24
CA ILE A 184 8.83 -2.72 22.46
C ILE A 184 7.62 -2.50 23.36
N GLU A 185 6.81 -1.50 23.05
CA GLU A 185 5.50 -1.28 23.68
C GLU A 185 4.41 -1.88 22.79
N LEU A 186 3.62 -2.82 23.34
CA LEU A 186 2.54 -3.50 22.62
C LEU A 186 1.19 -2.81 22.90
N PHE A 187 0.36 -2.66 21.87
CA PHE A 187 -1.02 -2.20 22.00
C PHE A 187 -1.97 -3.40 21.95
N LEU A 188 -2.39 -3.89 23.12
CA LEU A 188 -3.33 -5.00 23.25
C LEU A 188 -4.77 -4.51 23.34
N SER A 189 -5.70 -5.20 22.68
CA SER A 189 -7.14 -4.91 22.80
C SER A 189 -7.67 -5.41 24.15
N LYS A 190 -8.34 -4.54 24.92
CA LYS A 190 -8.89 -4.85 26.25
C LYS A 190 -9.89 -6.02 26.25
N ASN A 191 -10.67 -6.16 25.17
CA ASN A 191 -11.68 -7.20 25.00
C ASN A 191 -11.27 -8.21 23.92
N TYR A 192 -10.05 -8.76 24.01
CA TYR A 192 -9.58 -9.73 23.03
C TYR A 192 -10.37 -11.04 23.14
N THR A 193 -11.18 -11.33 22.13
CA THR A 193 -11.83 -12.65 21.98
C THR A 193 -11.01 -13.52 21.04
N HIS A 194 -10.54 -14.66 21.54
CA HIS A 194 -9.81 -15.61 20.73
C HIS A 194 -10.70 -16.24 19.65
N LYS A 195 -10.24 -16.17 18.40
CA LYS A 195 -10.84 -16.93 17.29
C LYS A 195 -9.97 -18.15 17.02
N GLU A 196 -10.52 -19.34 17.23
CA GLU A 196 -9.81 -20.58 16.93
C GLU A 196 -9.45 -20.64 15.44
N ARG A 197 -8.15 -20.76 15.16
CA ARG A 197 -7.63 -20.97 13.80
C ARG A 197 -7.18 -22.42 13.70
N LYS A 198 -7.97 -23.22 12.99
CA LYS A 198 -7.66 -24.63 12.73
C LYS A 198 -7.06 -24.76 11.34
N ILE A 199 -6.00 -25.55 11.26
CA ILE A 199 -5.33 -25.87 9.99
C ILE A 199 -5.76 -27.29 9.64
N TYR A 200 -6.11 -27.49 8.38
CA TYR A 200 -6.56 -28.79 7.90
C TYR A 200 -5.63 -29.30 6.80
N THR A 201 -5.46 -30.62 6.78
CA THR A 201 -4.86 -31.33 5.65
C THR A 201 -5.79 -31.30 4.45
N ARG A 202 -5.27 -31.63 3.27
CA ARG A 202 -6.07 -31.82 2.04
C ARG A 202 -7.19 -32.88 2.20
N ARG A 203 -7.02 -33.82 3.13
CA ARG A 203 -8.02 -34.86 3.46
C ARG A 203 -9.02 -34.41 4.53
N GLY A 204 -9.02 -33.13 4.91
CA GLY A 204 -9.94 -32.56 5.91
C GLY A 204 -9.60 -32.88 7.37
N LYS A 205 -8.48 -33.55 7.65
CA LYS A 205 -8.03 -33.82 9.02
C LYS A 205 -7.32 -32.61 9.61
N GLU A 206 -7.68 -32.23 10.84
CA GLU A 206 -7.05 -31.13 11.57
C GLU A 206 -5.58 -31.43 11.91
N ILE A 207 -4.74 -30.43 11.69
CA ILE A 207 -3.33 -30.38 12.07
C ILE A 207 -3.23 -29.64 13.40
N LYS A 208 -2.73 -30.33 14.43
CA LYS A 208 -2.74 -29.82 15.81
C LYS A 208 -1.42 -29.24 16.28
N SER A 209 -0.31 -29.65 15.66
CA SER A 209 1.02 -29.21 16.02
C SER A 209 1.96 -29.20 14.82
N GLU A 210 3.04 -28.43 14.95
CA GLU A 210 4.10 -28.28 13.94
C GLU A 210 4.86 -29.58 13.67
N ASP A 211 5.03 -30.46 14.66
CA ASP A 211 5.82 -31.69 14.53
C ASP A 211 5.12 -32.79 13.70
N GLN A 212 3.84 -32.60 13.34
CA GLN A 212 3.11 -33.58 12.55
C GLN A 212 3.65 -33.62 11.12
N LYS A 213 3.90 -34.82 10.57
CA LYS A 213 4.21 -35.00 9.14
C LYS A 213 3.15 -34.33 8.23
N ALA A 214 1.91 -34.34 8.68
CA ALA A 214 0.82 -33.64 8.01
C ALA A 214 1.07 -32.12 7.86
N TYR A 215 1.73 -31.48 8.82
CA TYR A 215 2.12 -30.07 8.77
C TYR A 215 3.28 -29.84 7.78
N THR A 216 4.29 -30.72 7.76
CA THR A 216 5.38 -30.62 6.78
C THR A 216 4.84 -30.72 5.36
N ASP A 217 3.92 -31.67 5.12
CA ASP A 217 3.25 -31.83 3.83
C ASP A 217 2.41 -30.59 3.48
N TYR A 218 1.63 -30.07 4.44
CA TYR A 218 0.86 -28.83 4.28
C TYR A 218 1.75 -27.64 3.89
N ARG A 219 2.89 -27.43 4.57
CA ARG A 219 3.82 -26.35 4.25
C ARG A 219 4.49 -26.52 2.89
N MET A 220 4.82 -27.76 2.52
CA MET A 220 5.37 -28.07 1.19
C MET A 220 4.35 -27.74 0.10
N HIS A 221 3.08 -28.09 0.31
CA HIS A 221 1.99 -27.76 -0.61
C HIS A 221 1.77 -26.26 -0.72
N GLN A 222 1.68 -25.52 0.39
CA GLN A 222 1.57 -24.05 0.33
C GLN A 222 2.71 -23.41 -0.46
N ARG A 223 3.95 -23.89 -0.28
CA ARG A 223 5.10 -23.39 -1.06
C ARG A 223 4.97 -23.70 -2.55
N LYS A 224 4.39 -24.85 -2.91
CA LYS A 224 4.15 -25.23 -4.29
C LYS A 224 3.03 -24.39 -4.91
N ASP A 225 1.93 -24.22 -4.18
CA ASP A 225 0.77 -23.44 -4.62
C ASP A 225 1.18 -21.97 -4.79
N ASN A 226 1.86 -21.36 -3.81
CA ASN A 226 2.40 -20.00 -3.95
C ASN A 226 3.37 -19.86 -5.16
N ARG A 227 4.12 -20.90 -5.52
CA ARG A 227 4.99 -20.89 -6.71
C ARG A 227 4.19 -21.03 -8.00
N LEU A 228 3.12 -21.81 -8.00
CA LEU A 228 2.22 -21.96 -9.14
C LEU A 228 1.42 -20.68 -9.36
N ASP A 229 0.89 -20.08 -8.30
CA ASP A 229 0.22 -18.78 -8.32
C ASP A 229 1.18 -17.71 -8.84
N LYS A 230 2.43 -17.67 -8.37
CA LYS A 230 3.43 -16.72 -8.91
C LYS A 230 3.67 -16.91 -10.41
N LYS A 231 3.80 -18.15 -10.87
CA LYS A 231 3.97 -18.45 -12.30
C LYS A 231 2.72 -18.17 -13.13
N GLN A 232 1.53 -18.40 -12.56
CA GLN A 232 0.26 -18.10 -13.19
C GLN A 232 0.04 -16.60 -13.25
N ILE A 233 0.36 -15.83 -12.21
CA ILE A 233 0.39 -14.36 -12.25
C ILE A 233 1.34 -13.89 -13.35
N GLU A 234 2.56 -14.44 -13.41
CA GLU A 234 3.53 -14.14 -14.48
C GLU A 234 3.02 -14.51 -15.89
N HIS A 235 2.17 -15.55 -16.03
CA HIS A 235 1.58 -15.98 -17.31
C HIS A 235 0.21 -15.36 -17.64
N SER A 236 -0.53 -14.89 -16.64
CA SER A 236 -1.87 -14.26 -16.76
C SER A 236 -1.78 -12.75 -16.83
N MET A 237 -0.58 -12.19 -16.69
CA MET A 237 -0.26 -10.85 -17.18
C MET A 237 -0.36 -10.86 -18.71
N ASP A 238 -1.59 -10.77 -19.21
CA ASP A 238 -1.89 -10.44 -20.59
C ASP A 238 -1.28 -9.05 -20.88
N PRO A 239 -0.50 -8.83 -21.97
CA PRO A 239 0.12 -7.54 -22.25
C PRO A 239 -0.83 -6.35 -22.34
N ASN A 240 -2.15 -6.55 -22.27
CA ASN A 240 -3.18 -5.50 -22.31
C ASN A 240 -4.21 -5.46 -21.15
N GLY A 241 -4.23 -6.38 -20.15
CA GLY A 241 -5.12 -6.37 -18.94
C GLY A 241 -6.66 -6.41 -19.22
N TRP A 242 -7.60 -6.91 -18.42
CA TRP A 242 -7.86 -6.85 -16.97
C TRP A 242 -9.03 -7.80 -16.60
N ASN A 243 -9.09 -8.29 -15.35
CA ASN A 243 -10.33 -8.78 -14.71
C ASN A 243 -10.40 -8.23 -13.27
N CYS A 244 -11.51 -7.59 -12.91
CA CYS A 244 -11.75 -6.99 -11.60
C CYS A 244 -12.24 -8.02 -10.56
N LEU A 245 -11.81 -7.85 -9.31
CA LEU A 245 -12.49 -8.34 -8.10
C LEU A 245 -13.17 -7.16 -7.39
#